data_AF-A0A3D8MV20-F1
#
_entry.id   AF-A0A3D8MV20-F1
#
_cell.length_a   1.000
_cell.length_b   1.000
_cell.length_c   1.000
_cell.angle_alpha   90.00
_cell.angle_beta   90.00
_cell.angle_gamma   90.00
#
_symmetry.space_group_name_H-M   'P 1'
#
loop_
_entity.id
_entity.type
_entity.pdbx_description
1 polymer ?
#
loop_
_entity_poly.entity_id
_entity_poly.type
_entity_poly.pdbx_seq_one_letter_code
_entity_poly.pdbx_strand_id
1 'polypeptide(L)'
;MDTLDVVKKAEERGGSERRKAIEQVLIGARQLGCDMHVGGGRAGGMNLRYGAIGYAILDVNTRGVVKLYASPHPGKDATEEHREALNAFIEAREALEPKSFPVNTYGHLEDPIEEIGPGPLVAFVERAVQLIRKSYYEPWRELHEA
;
A
#
# COMPACT_ATOMS: atom_id res chain seq x y z
N MET A 1 -20.80 1.68 1.57
CA MET A 1 -19.81 0.72 2.07
C MET A 1 -18.77 1.52 2.79
N ASP A 2 -18.75 1.42 4.11
CA ASP A 2 -17.71 2.00 4.95
C ASP A 2 -16.59 0.99 5.22
N THR A 3 -15.60 1.37 6.03
CA THR A 3 -14.46 0.50 6.35
C THR A 3 -14.89 -0.77 7.09
N LEU A 4 -15.89 -0.69 7.96
CA LEU A 4 -16.39 -1.84 8.72
C LEU A 4 -17.10 -2.82 7.78
N ASP A 5 -17.87 -2.32 6.81
CA ASP A 5 -18.48 -3.15 5.78
C ASP A 5 -17.42 -3.91 4.96
N VAL A 6 -16.31 -3.26 4.60
CA VAL A 6 -15.21 -3.90 3.86
C VAL A 6 -14.54 -4.98 4.70
N VAL A 7 -14.21 -4.69 5.95
CA VAL A 7 -13.55 -5.63 6.87
C VAL A 7 -14.45 -6.84 7.12
N LYS A 8 -15.74 -6.62 7.40
CA LYS A 8 -16.72 -7.69 7.58
C LYS A 8 -16.83 -8.58 6.33
N LYS A 9 -16.95 -7.96 5.15
CA LYS A 9 -17.02 -8.71 3.89
C LYS A 9 -15.72 -9.46 3.57
N ALA A 10 -14.57 -8.96 4.02
CA ALA A 10 -13.30 -9.67 3.92
C ALA A 10 -13.27 -10.88 4.87
N GLU A 11 -13.75 -10.72 6.10
CA GLU A 11 -13.91 -11.81 7.09
C GLU A 11 -14.80 -12.93 6.55
N GLU A 12 -15.96 -12.58 5.99
CA GLU A 12 -16.89 -13.54 5.36
C GLU A 12 -16.23 -14.35 4.23
N ARG A 13 -15.16 -13.84 3.62
CA ARG A 13 -14.48 -14.44 2.45
C ARG A 13 -13.14 -15.11 2.75
N GLY A 14 -12.51 -14.80 3.87
CA GLY A 14 -11.15 -15.25 4.21
C GLY A 14 -10.98 -15.62 5.67
N GLY A 15 -12.07 -15.66 6.43
CA GLY A 15 -12.08 -15.92 7.86
C GLY A 15 -11.50 -14.78 8.70
N SER A 16 -11.38 -15.06 10.00
CA SER A 16 -10.86 -14.12 10.99
C SER A 16 -9.42 -13.70 10.71
N GLU A 17 -8.62 -14.55 10.08
CA GLU A 17 -7.21 -14.27 9.80
C GLU A 17 -7.06 -13.16 8.75
N ARG A 18 -7.88 -13.18 7.69
CA ARG A 18 -7.92 -12.07 6.73
C ARG A 18 -8.32 -10.76 7.39
N ARG A 19 -9.34 -10.80 8.25
CA ARG A 19 -9.75 -9.63 9.03
C ARG A 19 -8.61 -9.07 9.89
N LYS A 20 -7.96 -9.93 10.67
CA LYS A 20 -6.84 -9.52 11.55
C LYS A 20 -5.66 -8.97 10.74
N ALA A 21 -5.28 -9.62 9.65
CA ALA A 21 -4.18 -9.18 8.79
C ALA A 21 -4.47 -7.80 8.20
N ILE A 22 -5.69 -7.59 7.69
CA ILE A 22 -6.18 -6.29 7.25
C ILE A 22 -6.10 -5.26 8.39
N GLU A 23 -6.72 -5.52 9.55
CA GLU A 23 -6.74 -4.59 10.69
C GLU A 23 -5.32 -4.18 11.11
N GLN A 24 -4.38 -5.12 11.18
CA GLN A 24 -3.00 -4.85 11.55
C GLN A 24 -2.27 -3.99 10.51
N VAL A 25 -2.48 -4.22 9.21
CA VAL A 25 -1.94 -3.35 8.15
C VAL A 25 -2.53 -1.95 8.25
N LEU A 26 -3.84 -1.82 8.49
CA LEU A 26 -4.50 -0.52 8.62
C LEU A 26 -3.97 0.26 9.83
N ILE A 27 -3.81 -0.39 10.98
CA ILE A 27 -3.25 0.21 12.20
C ILE A 27 -1.80 0.66 11.96
N GLY A 28 -0.97 -0.21 11.39
CA GLY A 28 0.43 0.12 11.10
C GLY A 28 0.56 1.29 10.11
N ALA A 29 -0.24 1.28 9.05
CA ALA A 29 -0.28 2.38 8.09
C ALA A 29 -0.75 3.69 8.74
N ARG A 30 -1.74 3.64 9.63
CA ARG A 30 -2.23 4.84 10.32
C ARG A 30 -1.17 5.47 11.22
N GLN A 31 -0.37 4.65 11.91
CA GLN A 31 0.77 5.12 12.73
C GLN A 31 1.85 5.83 11.89
N LEU A 32 1.99 5.46 10.62
CA LEU A 32 2.91 6.09 9.67
C LEU A 32 2.36 7.39 9.05
N GLY A 33 1.11 7.77 9.39
CA GLY A 33 0.43 8.95 8.87
C GLY A 33 -0.29 8.72 7.55
N CYS A 34 -0.61 7.47 7.22
CA CYS A 34 -1.44 7.16 6.06
C CYS A 34 -2.93 7.38 6.37
N ASP A 35 -3.67 7.73 5.32
CA ASP A 35 -5.12 7.77 5.29
C ASP A 35 -5.66 6.57 4.53
N MET A 36 -6.89 6.18 4.87
CA MET A 36 -7.54 5.00 4.32
C MET A 36 -8.80 5.43 3.60
N HIS A 37 -8.94 5.01 2.35
CA HIS A 37 -10.14 5.27 1.57
C HIS A 37 -10.78 3.95 1.16
N VAL A 38 -12.08 3.83 1.40
CA VAL A 38 -12.86 2.73 0.86
C VAL A 38 -12.98 2.91 -0.66
N GLY A 39 -12.61 1.88 -1.42
CA GLY A 39 -12.53 1.91 -2.87
C GLY A 39 -12.72 0.53 -3.51
N GLY A 40 -12.35 0.38 -4.79
CA GLY A 40 -12.32 -0.94 -5.45
C GLY A 40 -13.59 -1.38 -6.19
N GLY A 41 -14.50 -0.45 -6.50
CA GLY A 41 -15.69 -0.72 -7.32
C GLY A 41 -16.59 -1.84 -6.75
N ARG A 42 -17.09 -2.75 -7.60
CA ARG A 42 -17.96 -3.86 -7.17
C ARG A 42 -17.29 -4.85 -6.22
N ALA A 43 -15.95 -4.96 -6.25
CA ALA A 43 -15.23 -5.87 -5.37
C ALA A 43 -15.23 -5.37 -3.91
N GLY A 44 -15.14 -4.05 -3.72
CA GLY A 44 -14.90 -3.44 -2.42
C GLY A 44 -13.48 -3.70 -1.93
N GLY A 45 -12.89 -2.70 -1.28
CA GLY A 45 -11.52 -2.75 -0.80
C GLY A 45 -11.12 -1.46 -0.09
N MET A 46 -9.87 -1.41 0.34
CA MET A 46 -9.26 -0.27 1.00
C MET A 46 -8.01 0.14 0.25
N ASN A 47 -7.90 1.43 0.02
CA ASN A 47 -6.76 2.06 -0.59
C ASN A 47 -6.04 2.91 0.47
N LEU A 48 -4.80 2.54 0.76
CA LEU A 48 -3.91 3.27 1.63
C LEU A 48 -3.21 4.37 0.85
N ARG A 49 -3.34 5.59 1.36
CA ARG A 49 -2.74 6.79 0.78
C ARG A 49 -1.89 7.54 1.79
N TYR A 50 -0.87 8.25 1.32
CA TYR A 50 -0.01 9.03 2.20
C TYR A 50 0.02 10.52 1.87
N GLY A 51 -0.16 11.31 2.94
CA GLY A 51 0.00 12.75 3.01
C GLY A 51 -0.97 13.56 2.14
N ALA A 52 -0.82 14.88 2.16
CA ALA A 52 -1.72 15.85 1.51
C ALA A 52 -1.86 15.66 -0.01
N ILE A 53 -0.84 15.09 -0.65
CA ILE A 53 -0.84 14.78 -2.08
C ILE A 53 -1.57 13.47 -2.43
N GLY A 54 -2.03 12.71 -1.42
CA GLY A 54 -2.89 11.54 -1.59
C GLY A 54 -2.24 10.37 -2.33
N TYR A 55 -0.95 10.12 -2.10
CA TYR A 55 -0.18 9.11 -2.85
C TYR A 55 -0.65 7.70 -2.54
N ALA A 56 -1.04 6.93 -3.56
CA ALA A 56 -1.40 5.54 -3.38
C ALA A 56 -0.16 4.72 -3.00
N ILE A 57 -0.28 3.91 -1.96
CA ILE A 57 0.80 3.03 -1.46
C ILE A 57 0.41 1.57 -1.60
N LEU A 58 -0.78 1.22 -1.08
CA LEU A 58 -1.23 -0.17 -1.02
C LEU A 58 -2.74 -0.21 -1.23
N ASP A 59 -3.23 -1.22 -1.93
CA ASP A 59 -4.66 -1.51 -2.03
C ASP A 59 -4.90 -2.96 -1.61
N VAL A 60 -5.92 -3.21 -0.79
CA VAL A 60 -6.37 -4.56 -0.44
C VAL A 60 -7.86 -4.66 -0.67
N ASN A 61 -8.28 -5.65 -1.47
CA ASN A 61 -9.70 -5.88 -1.71
C ASN A 61 -10.30 -6.93 -0.74
N THR A 62 -11.63 -7.05 -0.74
CA THR A 62 -12.34 -8.02 0.13
C THR A 62 -12.01 -9.50 -0.16
N ARG A 63 -11.32 -9.80 -1.25
CA ARG A 63 -10.81 -11.15 -1.56
C ARG A 63 -9.38 -11.38 -1.05
N GLY A 64 -8.80 -10.41 -0.33
CA GLY A 64 -7.43 -10.49 0.18
C GLY A 64 -6.36 -10.14 -0.85
N VAL A 65 -6.71 -9.81 -2.10
CA VAL A 65 -5.71 -9.47 -3.12
C VAL A 65 -5.10 -8.12 -2.80
N VAL A 66 -3.77 -8.10 -2.68
CA VAL A 66 -2.97 -6.92 -2.38
C VAL A 66 -2.36 -6.34 -3.65
N LYS A 67 -2.34 -5.01 -3.75
CA LYS A 67 -1.56 -4.26 -4.74
C LYS A 67 -0.54 -3.39 -4.04
N LEU A 68 0.71 -3.44 -4.50
CA LEU A 68 1.78 -2.55 -4.07
C LEU A 68 2.00 -1.50 -5.15
N TYR A 69 1.95 -0.22 -4.80
CA TYR A 69 2.15 0.88 -5.74
C TYR A 69 3.62 1.30 -5.75
N ALA A 70 4.22 1.30 -6.95
CA ALA A 70 5.53 1.88 -7.21
C ALA A 70 5.44 3.28 -7.85
N SER A 71 4.22 3.70 -8.21
CA SER A 71 3.95 5.05 -8.72
C SER A 71 2.86 5.76 -7.93
N PRO A 72 3.00 7.09 -7.70
CA PRO A 72 2.07 7.90 -6.92
C PRO A 72 0.62 7.90 -7.39
N HIS A 73 0.43 7.81 -8.72
CA HIS A 73 -0.86 7.93 -9.39
C HIS A 73 -0.81 7.26 -10.77
N PRO A 74 -1.86 6.55 -11.21
CA PRO A 74 -1.98 6.13 -12.60
C PRO A 74 -2.12 7.38 -13.48
N GLY A 75 -1.03 7.80 -14.11
CA GLY A 75 -0.95 9.04 -14.90
C GLY A 75 0.02 10.09 -14.37
N LYS A 76 0.75 9.82 -13.27
CA LYS A 76 1.96 10.54 -12.90
C LYS A 76 3.09 9.55 -12.71
N ASP A 77 4.19 9.79 -13.40
CA ASP A 77 5.37 8.95 -13.26
C ASP A 77 6.06 9.23 -11.92
N ALA A 78 6.42 8.16 -11.22
CA ALA A 78 7.45 8.25 -10.19
C ALA A 78 8.78 8.60 -10.84
N THR A 79 9.71 9.17 -10.07
CA THR A 79 11.10 9.21 -10.50
C THR A 79 11.63 7.78 -10.63
N GLU A 80 12.58 7.58 -11.55
CA GLU A 80 13.21 6.28 -11.76
C GLU A 80 13.85 5.76 -10.46
N GLU A 81 14.58 6.62 -9.74
CA GLU A 81 15.17 6.29 -8.44
C GLU A 81 14.13 5.80 -7.41
N HIS A 82 12.96 6.43 -7.35
CA HIS A 82 11.88 6.01 -6.45
C HIS A 82 11.39 4.61 -6.80
N ARG A 83 11.16 4.36 -8.09
CA ARG A 83 10.69 3.08 -8.60
C ARG A 83 11.72 1.98 -8.39
N GLU A 84 12.99 2.24 -8.67
CA GLU A 84 14.09 1.30 -8.44
C GLU A 84 14.22 0.96 -6.95
N ALA A 85 14.15 1.96 -6.07
CA ALA A 85 14.24 1.76 -4.62
C ALA A 85 13.09 0.92 -4.06
N LEU A 86 11.87 1.04 -4.62
CA LEU A 86 10.74 0.19 -4.25
C LEU A 86 10.85 -1.23 -4.82
N ASN A 87 11.27 -1.36 -6.08
CA ASN A 87 11.45 -2.68 -6.70
C ASN A 87 12.53 -3.48 -6.01
N ALA A 88 13.66 -2.87 -5.66
CA ALA A 88 14.72 -3.51 -4.88
C ALA A 88 14.23 -3.94 -3.48
N PHE A 89 13.34 -3.17 -2.86
CA PHE A 89 12.74 -3.54 -1.57
C PHE A 89 11.81 -4.75 -1.68
N ILE A 90 11.03 -4.81 -2.77
CA ILE A 90 10.12 -5.93 -3.09
C ILE A 90 10.93 -7.20 -3.39
N GLU A 91 11.92 -7.10 -4.27
CA GLU A 91 12.78 -8.23 -4.68
C GLU A 91 13.50 -8.89 -3.50
N ALA A 92 13.89 -8.11 -2.50
CA ALA A 92 14.52 -8.62 -1.29
C ALA A 92 13.57 -9.38 -0.33
N ARG A 93 12.28 -9.53 -0.67
CA ARG A 93 11.26 -10.15 0.19
C ARG A 93 10.35 -11.08 -0.61
N GLU A 94 10.56 -12.39 -0.45
CA GLU A 94 9.75 -13.45 -1.06
C GLU A 94 8.24 -13.26 -0.82
N ALA A 95 7.83 -12.88 0.39
CA ALA A 95 6.44 -12.63 0.74
C ALA A 95 5.77 -11.46 -0.05
N LEU A 96 6.54 -10.67 -0.80
CA LEU A 96 6.04 -9.55 -1.60
C LEU A 96 6.15 -9.84 -3.11
N GLU A 97 6.26 -11.10 -3.53
CA GLU A 97 6.36 -11.48 -4.94
C GLU A 97 5.13 -11.02 -5.75
N PRO A 98 5.31 -10.12 -6.74
CA PRO A 98 4.22 -9.70 -7.59
C PRO A 98 4.11 -10.59 -8.83
N LYS A 99 2.89 -10.80 -9.33
CA LYS A 99 2.58 -11.53 -10.58
C LYS A 99 3.30 -11.01 -11.83
N SER A 100 3.81 -9.79 -11.77
CA SER A 100 4.57 -9.16 -12.85
C SER A 100 5.59 -8.21 -12.23
N PHE A 101 6.85 -8.42 -12.62
CA PHE A 101 8.02 -7.69 -12.10
C PHE A 101 8.92 -7.27 -13.26
N PRO A 102 9.56 -6.08 -13.23
CA PRO A 102 9.46 -5.05 -12.19
C PRO A 102 8.12 -4.31 -12.20
N VAL A 103 7.75 -3.77 -11.05
CA VAL A 103 6.55 -2.97 -10.86
C VAL A 103 6.76 -1.55 -11.37
N ASN A 104 6.01 -1.19 -12.42
CA ASN A 104 6.03 0.16 -12.99
C ASN A 104 5.07 1.11 -12.27
N THR A 105 3.80 0.74 -12.16
CA THR A 105 2.77 1.56 -11.49
C THR A 105 2.27 0.90 -10.22
N TYR A 106 1.74 -0.31 -10.36
CA TYR A 106 1.38 -1.18 -9.24
C TYR A 106 1.56 -2.65 -9.63
N GLY A 107 1.88 -3.49 -8.65
CA GLY A 107 2.01 -4.94 -8.80
C GLY A 107 0.96 -5.64 -7.96
N HIS A 108 0.32 -6.68 -8.50
CA HIS A 108 -0.54 -7.55 -7.71
C HIS A 108 0.29 -8.64 -7.08
N LEU A 109 0.16 -8.86 -5.78
CA LEU A 109 0.79 -9.99 -5.12
C LEU A 109 0.11 -11.30 -5.50
N GLU A 110 0.87 -12.39 -5.47
CA GLU A 110 0.36 -13.73 -5.76
C GLU A 110 -0.60 -14.20 -4.66
N ASP A 111 -0.12 -14.08 -3.41
CA ASP A 111 -0.80 -14.56 -2.21
C ASP A 111 -1.82 -13.55 -1.64
N PRO A 112 -2.83 -14.03 -0.90
CA PRO A 112 -3.74 -13.16 -0.18
C PRO A 112 -3.09 -12.58 1.09
N ILE A 113 -3.64 -11.45 1.57
CA ILE A 113 -3.11 -10.70 2.71
C ILE A 113 -2.88 -11.53 3.99
N GLU A 114 -3.73 -12.52 4.27
CA GLU A 114 -3.58 -13.39 5.44
C GLU A 114 -2.39 -14.36 5.34
N GLU A 115 -1.97 -14.71 4.13
CA GLU A 115 -0.82 -15.60 3.89
C GLU A 115 0.48 -14.79 3.83
N ILE A 116 0.44 -13.60 3.20
CA ILE A 116 1.57 -12.65 3.20
C ILE A 116 1.91 -12.18 4.62
N GLY A 117 0.87 -11.94 5.42
CA GLY A 117 0.98 -11.40 6.75
C GLY A 117 1.23 -9.87 6.79
N PRO A 118 0.95 -9.23 7.94
CA PRO A 118 0.99 -7.78 8.06
C PRO A 118 2.40 -7.21 8.13
N GLY A 119 3.39 -7.95 8.63
CA GLY A 119 4.77 -7.48 8.81
C GLY A 119 5.42 -6.98 7.52
N PRO A 120 5.51 -7.81 6.46
CA PRO A 120 6.07 -7.40 5.18
C PRO A 120 5.33 -6.21 4.54
N LEU A 121 4.00 -6.18 4.66
CA LEU A 121 3.16 -5.13 4.10
C LEU A 121 3.34 -3.79 4.82
N VAL A 122 3.40 -3.80 6.15
CA VAL A 122 3.68 -2.58 6.94
C VAL A 122 5.09 -2.08 6.66
N ALA A 123 6.08 -2.97 6.54
CA ALA A 123 7.44 -2.60 6.17
C ALA A 123 7.51 -1.97 4.77
N PHE A 124 6.72 -2.46 3.81
CA PHE A 124 6.57 -1.84 2.50
C PHE A 124 5.96 -0.43 2.61
N VAL A 125 4.88 -0.27 3.40
CA VAL A 125 4.26 1.05 3.63
C VAL A 125 5.26 2.02 4.25
N GLU A 126 6.03 1.59 5.24
CA GLU A 126 7.09 2.40 5.85
C GLU A 126 8.12 2.85 4.82
N ARG A 127 8.62 1.93 3.98
CA ARG A 127 9.58 2.26 2.94
C ARG A 127 9.02 3.27 1.93
N ALA A 128 7.79 3.06 1.48
CA ALA A 128 7.12 3.97 0.56
C ALA A 128 6.97 5.36 1.18
N VAL A 129 6.51 5.46 2.43
CA VAL A 129 6.37 6.72 3.16
C VAL A 129 7.72 7.44 3.29
N GLN A 130 8.80 6.74 3.63
CA GLN A 130 10.15 7.32 3.71
C GLN A 130 10.58 7.93 2.37
N LEU A 131 10.39 7.20 1.27
CA LEU A 131 10.73 7.69 -0.07
C LEU A 131 9.87 8.90 -0.47
N ILE A 132 8.57 8.88 -0.16
CA ILE A 132 7.68 10.01 -0.46
C ILE A 132 8.10 11.26 0.33
N ARG A 133 8.41 11.10 1.63
CA ARG A 133 8.90 12.21 2.47
C ARG A 133 10.15 12.85 1.85
N LYS A 134 11.15 12.02 1.54
CA LYS A 134 12.42 12.47 0.97
C LYS A 134 12.26 13.14 -0.39
N SER A 135 11.46 12.56 -1.29
CA SER A 135 11.37 13.04 -2.68
C SER A 135 10.43 14.23 -2.87
N TYR A 136 9.40 14.39 -2.02
CA TYR A 136 8.33 15.37 -2.27
C TYR A 136 8.11 16.36 -1.14
N TYR A 137 8.29 15.96 0.12
CA TYR A 137 8.00 16.85 1.26
C TYR A 137 9.24 17.58 1.76
N GLU A 138 10.40 16.92 1.86
CA GLU A 138 11.65 17.55 2.28
C GLU A 138 12.04 18.73 1.37
N PRO A 139 12.08 18.59 0.03
CA PRO A 139 12.41 19.72 -0.84
C PRO A 139 11.42 20.88 -0.71
N TRP A 140 10.13 20.57 -0.52
CA TRP A 140 9.11 21.60 -0.32
C TRP A 140 9.32 22.36 0.99
N ARG A 141 9.64 21.66 2.09
CA ARG A 141 9.94 22.28 3.38
C ARG A 141 11.18 23.15 3.30
N GLU A 142 12.26 22.67 2.70
CA GLU A 142 13.49 23.46 2.51
C GLU A 142 13.26 24.74 1.70
N LEU A 143 12.36 24.71 0.71
CA LEU A 143 12.02 25.87 -0.11
C LEU A 143 11.15 26.92 0.59
N HIS A 144 10.38 26.53 1.61
CA HIS A 144 9.36 27.40 2.23
C HIS A 144 9.61 27.70 3.72
N GLU A 145 10.55 27.00 4.34
CA GLU A 145 11.00 27.23 5.73
C GLU A 145 12.39 27.89 5.80
N ALA A 146 13.05 28.16 4.66
CA ALA A 146 14.30 28.92 4.54
C ALA A 146 14.06 30.42 4.30
#